data_AF-A0A494Z1N8-F1
#
_entry.id   AF-A0A494Z1N8-F1
#
_cell.length_a   1.000
_cell.length_b   1.000
_cell.length_c   1.000
_cell.angle_alpha   90.00
_cell.angle_beta   90.00
_cell.angle_gamma   90.00
#
_symmetry.space_group_name_H-M   'P 1'
#
loop_
_entity.id
_entity.type
_entity.pdbx_description
1 polymer ?
#
loop_
_entity_poly.entity_id
_entity_poly.type
_entity_poly.pdbx_seq_one_letter_code
_entity_poly.pdbx_strand_id
1 'polypeptide(L)'
;MNSQVLWGDYDTISELSISELVHLLAVDYYNSESVAVPADSQGINDLLLHYKIFRDDITNYVTCANLLAETKDGVHPMWEAASVHSVMNIPLRELIALTTVYPASRKKTVWIVENSGVYSSILDKLPHVPLICTHGQFKLVGLLLIDLLVKEDCTLYYAGDFDPEGLSMAEKLLQRHPNNIHPWKMDVAHYQKAEADIEKQPKD
;
A
#
# COMPACT_ATOMS: atom_id res chain seq x y z
N MET A 1 -25.05 -19.02 -19.14
CA MET A 1 -25.59 -17.64 -19.20
C MET A 1 -24.39 -16.73 -19.42
N ASN A 2 -24.30 -16.12 -20.60
CA ASN A 2 -23.17 -15.29 -21.02
C ASN A 2 -23.14 -13.99 -20.21
N SER A 3 -22.08 -13.76 -19.44
CA SER A 3 -21.76 -12.44 -18.90
C SER A 3 -20.97 -11.67 -19.95
N GLN A 4 -21.65 -10.84 -20.75
CA GLN A 4 -20.99 -9.79 -21.52
C GLN A 4 -20.45 -8.76 -20.54
N VAL A 5 -19.14 -8.57 -20.54
CA VAL A 5 -18.52 -7.36 -20.00
C VAL A 5 -18.91 -6.23 -20.94
N LEU A 6 -19.76 -5.32 -20.48
CA LEU A 6 -20.07 -4.08 -21.17
C LEU A 6 -18.84 -3.18 -21.08
N TRP A 7 -18.02 -3.19 -22.12
CA TRP A 7 -17.15 -2.05 -22.41
C TRP A 7 -18.08 -0.89 -22.73
N GLY A 8 -18.16 0.10 -21.84
CA GLY A 8 -18.88 1.34 -22.13
C GLY A 8 -18.34 1.97 -23.41
N ASP A 9 -19.23 2.55 -24.21
CA ASP A 9 -18.91 3.20 -25.48
C ASP A 9 -17.73 4.16 -25.31
N TYR A 10 -16.62 3.85 -25.98
CA TYR A 10 -15.39 4.64 -25.98
C TYR A 10 -15.59 6.07 -26.52
N ASP A 11 -16.69 6.33 -27.23
CA ASP A 11 -16.92 7.58 -27.94
C ASP A 11 -17.37 8.74 -27.02
N THR A 12 -18.09 8.48 -25.91
CA THR A 12 -18.52 9.56 -25.00
C THR A 12 -17.44 10.00 -24.00
N ILE A 13 -16.41 9.17 -23.77
CA ILE A 13 -15.28 9.48 -22.89
C ILE A 13 -14.17 10.22 -23.65
N SER A 14 -14.24 10.28 -24.98
CA SER A 14 -13.20 10.85 -25.85
C SER A 14 -13.04 12.38 -25.77
N GLU A 15 -14.03 13.10 -25.22
CA GLU A 15 -14.04 14.57 -25.14
C GLU A 15 -13.78 15.14 -23.73
N LEU A 16 -13.86 14.31 -22.68
CA LEU A 16 -13.64 14.78 -21.31
C LEU A 16 -12.16 14.70 -20.95
N SER A 17 -11.56 15.85 -20.63
CA SER A 17 -10.25 15.87 -20.01
C SER A 17 -10.30 15.15 -18.65
N ILE A 18 -9.18 14.55 -18.26
CA ILE A 18 -9.02 13.89 -16.96
C ILE A 18 -9.39 14.83 -15.80
N SER A 19 -9.17 16.15 -15.96
CA SER A 19 -9.53 17.17 -14.98
C SER A 19 -11.05 17.34 -14.83
N GLU A 20 -11.79 17.31 -15.93
CA GLU A 20 -13.25 17.45 -15.94
C GLU A 20 -13.93 16.20 -15.35
N LEU A 21 -13.40 15.02 -15.63
CA LEU A 21 -13.86 13.79 -14.99
C LEU A 21 -13.70 13.84 -13.47
N VAL A 22 -12.53 14.29 -12.97
CA VAL A 22 -12.29 14.45 -11.53
C VAL A 22 -13.25 15.45 -10.91
N HIS A 23 -13.54 16.57 -11.59
CA HIS A 23 -14.54 17.54 -11.13
C HIS A 23 -15.93 16.92 -11.04
N LEU A 24 -16.38 16.21 -12.07
CA LEU A 24 -17.70 15.56 -12.10
C LEU A 24 -17.85 14.56 -10.94
N LEU A 25 -16.85 13.71 -10.75
CA LEU A 25 -16.85 12.72 -9.66
C LEU A 25 -16.81 13.39 -8.29
N ALA A 26 -16.10 14.50 -8.14
CA ALA A 26 -16.05 15.23 -6.87
C ALA A 26 -17.44 15.81 -6.55
N VAL A 27 -18.12 16.39 -7.55
CA VAL A 27 -19.49 16.92 -7.37
C VAL A 27 -20.45 15.83 -6.93
N ASP A 28 -20.41 14.67 -7.57
CA ASP A 28 -21.25 13.51 -7.21
C ASP A 28 -20.90 12.98 -5.81
N TYR A 29 -19.61 12.85 -5.48
CA TYR A 29 -19.15 12.29 -4.21
C TYR A 29 -19.53 13.14 -3.00
N TYR A 30 -19.29 14.45 -3.07
CA TYR A 30 -19.54 15.36 -1.94
C TYR A 30 -20.99 15.83 -1.84
N ASN A 31 -21.78 15.70 -2.92
CA ASN A 31 -23.21 16.03 -2.97
C ASN A 31 -23.57 17.36 -2.27
N SER A 32 -22.81 18.42 -2.56
CA SER A 32 -22.97 19.74 -1.93
C SER A 32 -22.81 20.88 -2.95
N GLU A 33 -23.36 22.06 -2.64
CA GLU A 33 -23.32 23.24 -3.52
C GLU A 33 -21.89 23.81 -3.72
N SER A 34 -20.96 23.50 -2.82
CA SER A 34 -19.56 23.92 -2.89
C SER A 34 -18.64 22.74 -2.68
N VAL A 35 -17.97 22.31 -3.75
CA VAL A 35 -17.11 21.13 -3.74
C VAL A 35 -15.65 21.55 -3.92
N ALA A 36 -14.83 21.21 -2.94
CA ALA A 36 -13.39 21.30 -3.05
C ALA A 36 -12.87 20.11 -3.85
N VAL A 37 -12.61 20.32 -5.14
CA VAL A 37 -12.08 19.27 -6.01
C VAL A 37 -10.63 18.99 -5.61
N PRO A 38 -10.27 17.71 -5.35
CA PRO A 38 -8.91 17.37 -4.97
C PRO A 38 -7.95 17.73 -6.10
N ALA A 39 -6.93 18.52 -5.77
CA ALA A 39 -5.90 18.95 -6.70
C ALA A 39 -4.59 18.15 -6.54
N ASP A 40 -4.45 17.41 -5.44
CA ASP A 40 -3.30 16.56 -5.17
C ASP A 40 -3.53 15.13 -5.67
N SER A 41 -2.44 14.42 -5.98
CA SER A 41 -2.51 13.05 -6.48
C SER A 41 -3.25 12.10 -5.53
N GLN A 42 -3.19 12.36 -4.23
CA GLN A 42 -3.83 11.53 -3.21
C GLN A 42 -5.35 11.70 -3.23
N GLY A 43 -5.86 12.93 -3.10
CA GLY A 43 -7.30 13.16 -3.13
C GLY A 43 -7.94 12.73 -4.46
N ILE A 44 -7.22 12.88 -5.57
CA ILE A 44 -7.65 12.37 -6.87
C ILE A 44 -7.74 10.84 -6.85
N ASN A 45 -6.73 10.15 -6.31
CA ASN A 45 -6.74 8.69 -6.23
C ASN A 45 -7.82 8.17 -5.28
N ASP A 46 -8.06 8.82 -4.15
CA ASP A 46 -9.11 8.46 -3.18
C ASP A 46 -10.50 8.61 -3.81
N LEU A 47 -10.73 9.70 -4.56
CA LEU A 47 -11.96 9.93 -5.29
C LEU A 47 -12.16 8.88 -6.40
N LEU A 48 -11.14 8.63 -7.22
CA LEU A 48 -11.20 7.63 -8.28
C LEU A 48 -11.41 6.21 -7.71
N LEU A 49 -10.79 5.89 -6.57
CA LEU A 49 -10.97 4.64 -5.85
C LEU A 49 -12.43 4.46 -5.41
N HIS A 50 -13.08 5.51 -4.89
CA HIS A 50 -14.49 5.44 -4.49
C HIS A 50 -15.38 4.93 -5.63
N TYR A 51 -15.13 5.42 -6.84
CA TYR A 51 -15.83 4.99 -8.06
C TYR A 51 -15.22 3.77 -8.74
N LYS A 52 -14.17 3.16 -8.17
CA LYS A 52 -13.43 2.02 -8.74
C LYS A 52 -12.86 2.31 -10.14
N ILE A 53 -12.46 3.55 -10.38
CA ILE A 53 -11.79 3.97 -11.61
C ILE A 53 -10.28 3.89 -11.36
N PHE A 54 -9.58 3.06 -12.14
CA PHE A 54 -8.14 2.84 -12.00
C PHE A 54 -7.41 3.36 -13.23
N ARG A 55 -6.49 4.32 -13.04
CA ARG A 55 -5.71 4.89 -14.16
C ARG A 55 -4.66 3.92 -14.70
N ASP A 56 -4.04 3.17 -13.81
CA ASP A 56 -3.08 2.12 -14.11
C ASP A 56 -3.18 1.07 -12.99
N ASP A 57 -3.75 -0.09 -13.29
CA ASP A 57 -3.97 -1.17 -12.34
C ASP A 57 -2.88 -2.25 -12.38
N ILE A 58 -1.88 -2.11 -13.28
CA ILE A 58 -0.79 -3.06 -13.47
C ILE A 58 0.54 -2.53 -12.90
N THR A 59 0.93 -1.29 -13.20
CA THR A 59 2.18 -0.71 -12.66
C THR A 59 2.01 -0.09 -11.27
N ASN A 60 0.75 0.03 -10.83
CA ASN A 60 0.38 0.26 -9.44
C ASN A 60 0.46 -1.06 -8.68
N TYR A 61 1.66 -1.42 -8.21
CA TYR A 61 1.91 -2.64 -7.44
C TYR A 61 2.57 -2.34 -6.09
N VAL A 62 2.44 -3.29 -5.17
CA VAL A 62 3.18 -3.35 -3.90
C VAL A 62 3.91 -4.69 -3.83
N THR A 63 5.10 -4.71 -3.24
CA THR A 63 5.83 -5.97 -3.03
C THR A 63 5.55 -6.50 -1.63
N CYS A 64 5.24 -7.79 -1.52
CA CYS A 64 5.04 -8.42 -0.22
C CYS A 64 5.54 -9.87 -0.17
N ALA A 65 5.76 -10.36 1.05
CA ALA A 65 6.11 -11.75 1.35
C ALA A 65 5.42 -12.23 2.62
N ASN A 66 5.22 -13.55 2.71
CA ASN A 66 4.70 -14.25 3.90
C ASN A 66 3.32 -13.73 4.36
N LEU A 67 2.46 -13.40 3.40
CA LEU A 67 1.05 -13.05 3.59
C LEU A 67 0.15 -14.12 2.94
N LEU A 68 -1.05 -14.26 3.48
CA LEU A 68 -2.16 -15.03 2.91
C LEU A 68 -3.31 -14.07 2.60
N ALA A 69 -4.11 -14.43 1.60
CA ALA A 69 -5.29 -13.67 1.25
C ALA A 69 -6.46 -14.59 0.90
N GLU A 70 -7.66 -14.04 1.05
CA GLU A 70 -8.90 -14.72 0.73
C GLU A 70 -9.73 -13.87 -0.23
N THR A 71 -10.51 -14.55 -1.06
CA THR A 71 -11.63 -13.97 -1.79
C THR A 71 -12.93 -14.45 -1.16
N LYS A 72 -14.05 -14.03 -1.73
CA LYS A 72 -15.38 -14.58 -1.40
C LYS A 72 -15.48 -16.10 -1.51
N ASP A 73 -14.58 -16.73 -2.28
CA ASP A 73 -14.57 -18.17 -2.55
C ASP A 73 -13.60 -18.93 -1.63
N GLY A 74 -12.91 -18.24 -0.71
CA GLY A 74 -11.96 -18.80 0.25
C GLY A 74 -10.51 -18.39 0.01
N VAL A 75 -9.57 -19.19 0.52
CA VAL A 75 -8.12 -18.91 0.42
C VAL A 75 -7.68 -18.82 -1.04
N HIS A 76 -6.98 -17.75 -1.38
CA HIS A 76 -6.51 -17.50 -2.74
C HIS A 76 -5.31 -18.41 -3.07
N PRO A 77 -5.38 -19.31 -4.07
CA PRO A 77 -4.34 -20.32 -4.30
C PRO A 77 -2.93 -19.76 -4.55
N MET A 78 -2.84 -18.64 -5.29
CA MET A 78 -1.57 -17.97 -5.54
C MET A 78 -0.92 -17.44 -4.25
N TRP A 79 -1.70 -16.86 -3.33
CA TRP A 79 -1.19 -16.35 -2.07
C TRP A 79 -0.80 -17.50 -1.13
N GLU A 80 -1.57 -18.59 -1.12
CA GLU A 80 -1.22 -19.81 -0.38
C GLU A 80 0.13 -20.38 -0.84
N ALA A 81 0.31 -20.55 -2.15
CA ALA A 81 1.57 -21.04 -2.71
C ALA A 81 2.76 -20.10 -2.40
N ALA A 82 2.55 -18.79 -2.52
CA ALA A 82 3.61 -17.81 -2.30
C ALA A 82 3.96 -17.59 -0.82
N SER A 83 3.08 -17.97 0.12
CA SER A 83 3.34 -17.91 1.55
C SER A 83 4.54 -18.76 1.99
N VAL A 84 4.99 -19.67 1.11
CA VAL A 84 6.19 -20.51 1.28
C VAL A 84 7.33 -19.93 0.45
N HIS A 85 8.13 -19.04 1.06
CA HIS A 85 9.41 -18.56 0.52
C HIS A 85 9.36 -17.80 -0.82
N SER A 86 8.25 -17.14 -1.15
CA SER A 86 8.19 -16.32 -2.37
C SER A 86 7.94 -14.84 -2.06
N VAL A 87 8.50 -14.00 -2.92
CA VAL A 87 8.23 -12.55 -2.96
C VAL A 87 7.30 -12.29 -4.13
N MET A 88 6.25 -11.51 -3.91
CA MET A 88 5.28 -11.16 -4.93
C MET A 88 5.22 -9.66 -5.14
N ASN A 89 5.14 -9.24 -6.40
CA ASN A 89 4.65 -7.92 -6.77
C ASN A 89 3.17 -8.05 -7.09
N ILE A 90 2.32 -7.53 -6.21
CA ILE A 90 0.88 -7.60 -6.34
C ILE A 90 0.38 -6.31 -7.00
N PRO A 91 -0.08 -6.36 -8.25
CA PRO A 91 -0.70 -5.21 -8.89
C PRO A 91 -2.09 -4.94 -8.29
N LEU A 92 -2.53 -3.69 -8.38
CA LEU A 92 -3.82 -3.24 -7.87
C LEU A 92 -4.97 -4.12 -8.37
N ARG A 93 -4.92 -4.52 -9.64
CA ARG A 93 -5.93 -5.40 -10.27
C ARG A 93 -6.19 -6.69 -9.50
N GLU A 94 -5.15 -7.32 -8.98
CA GLU A 94 -5.26 -8.57 -8.21
C GLU A 94 -5.75 -8.32 -6.78
N LEU A 95 -5.36 -7.18 -6.19
CA LEU A 95 -5.73 -6.84 -4.83
C LEU A 95 -7.24 -6.56 -4.68
N ILE A 96 -7.88 -5.96 -5.69
CA ILE A 96 -9.30 -5.55 -5.64
C ILE A 96 -10.26 -6.75 -5.44
N ALA A 97 -9.87 -7.94 -5.88
CA ALA A 97 -10.70 -9.14 -5.73
C ALA A 97 -10.64 -9.76 -4.32
N LEU A 98 -9.69 -9.32 -3.49
CA LEU A 98 -9.46 -9.86 -2.15
C LEU A 98 -10.46 -9.27 -1.15
N THR A 99 -10.97 -10.12 -0.27
CA THR A 99 -11.84 -9.71 0.85
C THR A 99 -11.07 -9.56 2.15
N THR A 100 -9.96 -10.28 2.27
CA THR A 100 -9.18 -10.44 3.50
C THR A 100 -7.71 -10.65 3.16
N VAL A 101 -6.80 -10.05 3.94
CA VAL A 101 -5.36 -10.33 3.90
C VAL A 101 -4.82 -10.42 5.32
N TYR A 102 -3.97 -11.39 5.60
CA TYR A 102 -3.36 -11.60 6.91
C TYR A 102 -1.98 -12.25 6.82
N PRO A 103 -1.14 -12.14 7.88
CA PRO A 103 0.16 -12.81 7.91
C PRO A 103 0.02 -14.33 7.81
N ALA A 104 0.91 -14.99 7.06
CA ALA A 104 0.97 -16.46 7.03
C ALA A 104 1.40 -17.04 8.40
N SER A 105 2.04 -16.22 9.24
CA SER A 105 2.41 -16.58 10.60
C SER A 105 1.22 -16.45 11.56
N ARG A 106 1.23 -17.19 12.67
CA ARG A 106 0.21 -17.03 13.75
C ARG A 106 0.25 -15.65 14.43
N LYS A 107 1.31 -14.87 14.24
CA LYS A 107 1.43 -13.52 14.79
C LYS A 107 0.77 -12.54 13.83
N LYS A 108 -0.06 -11.65 14.36
CA LYS A 108 -0.69 -10.55 13.61
C LYS A 108 0.24 -9.35 13.42
N THR A 109 1.52 -9.60 13.16
CA THR A 109 2.53 -8.55 13.02
C THR A 109 3.05 -8.51 11.60
N VAL A 110 3.02 -7.33 10.97
CA VAL A 110 3.55 -7.08 9.63
C VAL A 110 4.55 -5.93 9.67
N TRP A 111 5.62 -6.05 8.91
CA TRP A 111 6.60 -5.00 8.74
C TRP A 111 6.42 -4.33 7.39
N ILE A 112 6.50 -3.01 7.37
CA ILE A 112 6.44 -2.20 6.17
C ILE A 112 7.77 -1.46 6.08
N VAL A 113 8.45 -1.61 4.96
CA VAL A 113 9.68 -0.89 4.66
C VAL A 113 9.53 -0.10 3.38
N GLU A 114 10.16 1.05 3.31
CA GLU A 114 10.15 1.87 2.11
C GLU A 114 11.13 1.37 1.04
N ASN A 115 12.34 1.01 1.49
CA ASN A 115 13.50 0.74 0.66
C ASN A 115 13.61 -0.76 0.30
N SER A 116 13.75 -1.06 -0.99
CA SER A 116 13.85 -2.43 -1.51
C SER A 116 15.13 -3.17 -1.10
N GLY A 117 16.24 -2.46 -0.90
CA GLY A 117 17.48 -3.02 -0.37
C GLY A 117 17.34 -3.46 1.08
N VAL A 118 16.64 -2.66 1.90
CA VAL A 118 16.29 -3.02 3.28
C VAL A 118 15.34 -4.22 3.28
N TYR A 119 14.32 -4.22 2.41
CA TYR A 119 13.40 -5.34 2.23
C TYR A 119 14.14 -6.66 1.95
N SER A 120 15.04 -6.67 0.96
CA SER A 120 15.84 -7.85 0.59
C SER A 120 16.70 -8.30 1.77
N SER A 121 17.42 -7.36 2.41
CA SER A 121 18.32 -7.66 3.53
C SER A 121 17.60 -8.27 4.74
N ILE A 122 16.34 -7.87 4.97
CA ILE A 122 15.50 -8.45 6.02
C ILE A 122 15.11 -9.88 5.65
N LEU A 123 14.64 -10.13 4.43
CA LEU A 123 14.24 -11.49 4.00
C LEU A 123 15.41 -12.46 3.97
N ASP A 124 16.61 -12.02 3.59
CA ASP A 124 17.81 -12.87 3.60
C ASP A 124 18.13 -13.41 5.00
N LYS A 125 17.84 -12.60 6.04
CA LYS A 125 18.08 -12.96 7.45
C LYS A 125 16.87 -13.61 8.11
N LEU A 126 15.67 -13.22 7.71
CA LEU A 126 14.40 -13.60 8.31
C LEU A 126 13.40 -13.98 7.19
N PRO A 127 13.57 -15.16 6.55
CA PRO A 127 12.83 -15.51 5.32
C PRO A 127 11.32 -15.66 5.51
N HIS A 128 10.86 -15.82 6.76
CA HIS A 128 9.45 -16.05 7.11
C HIS A 128 8.75 -14.80 7.66
N VAL A 129 9.41 -13.63 7.64
CA VAL A 129 8.83 -12.41 8.18
C VAL A 129 7.75 -11.84 7.23
N PRO A 130 6.51 -11.61 7.71
CA PRO A 130 5.48 -10.89 6.96
C PRO A 130 5.93 -9.47 6.64
N LEU A 131 6.24 -9.19 5.38
CA LEU A 131 6.96 -7.98 5.00
C LEU A 131 6.33 -7.36 3.75
N ILE A 132 6.27 -6.02 3.74
CA ILE A 132 5.76 -5.20 2.65
C ILE A 132 6.84 -4.18 2.28
N CYS A 133 7.07 -3.98 0.98
CA CYS A 133 7.89 -2.90 0.44
C CYS A 133 7.03 -1.95 -0.40
N THR A 134 7.07 -0.65 -0.07
CA THR A 134 6.27 0.38 -0.76
C THR A 134 6.99 1.00 -1.97
N HIS A 135 8.32 0.89 -2.03
CA HIS A 135 9.18 1.49 -3.07
C HIS A 135 9.05 3.03 -3.11
N GLY A 136 9.20 3.67 -1.95
CA GLY A 136 8.97 5.11 -1.78
C GLY A 136 7.49 5.43 -1.54
N GLN A 137 7.05 6.59 -2.04
CA GLN A 137 5.71 7.15 -1.82
C GLN A 137 4.59 6.12 -2.03
N PHE A 138 3.57 6.17 -1.16
CA PHE A 138 2.49 5.20 -1.21
C PHE A 138 1.71 5.27 -2.51
N LYS A 139 1.67 4.15 -3.22
CA LYS A 139 0.68 3.89 -4.26
C LYS A 139 -0.62 3.39 -3.62
N LEU A 140 -1.71 3.55 -4.35
CA LEU A 140 -3.05 3.13 -3.92
C LEU A 140 -3.09 1.66 -3.45
N VAL A 141 -2.49 0.73 -4.19
CA VAL A 141 -2.46 -0.69 -3.82
C VAL A 141 -1.77 -0.93 -2.46
N GLY A 142 -0.74 -0.15 -2.12
CA GLY A 142 -0.06 -0.25 -0.84
C GLY A 142 -0.98 0.18 0.31
N LEU A 143 -1.71 1.28 0.14
CA LEU A 143 -2.68 1.75 1.13
C LEU A 143 -3.84 0.76 1.32
N LEU A 144 -4.37 0.21 0.23
CA LEU A 144 -5.44 -0.79 0.29
C LEU A 144 -4.99 -2.08 0.98
N LEU A 145 -3.78 -2.56 0.69
CA LEU A 145 -3.22 -3.73 1.37
C LEU A 145 -3.10 -3.48 2.88
N ILE A 146 -2.64 -2.29 3.27
CA ILE A 146 -2.56 -1.88 4.69
C ILE A 146 -3.95 -1.86 5.32
N ASP A 147 -4.96 -1.31 4.63
CA ASP A 147 -6.34 -1.27 5.14
C ASP A 147 -6.90 -2.68 5.37
N LEU A 148 -6.63 -3.62 4.46
CA LEU A 148 -7.06 -5.03 4.59
C LEU A 148 -6.39 -5.70 5.80
N LEU A 149 -5.11 -5.44 6.04
CA LEU A 149 -4.38 -5.98 7.19
C LEU A 149 -4.88 -5.39 8.51
N VAL A 150 -5.15 -4.08 8.55
CA VAL A 150 -5.69 -3.41 9.74
C VAL A 150 -7.09 -3.92 10.06
N LYS A 151 -7.92 -4.18 9.04
CA LYS A 151 -9.24 -4.79 9.21
C LYS A 151 -9.18 -6.16 9.90
N GLU A 152 -8.11 -6.91 9.67
CA GLU A 152 -7.80 -8.16 10.35
C GLU A 152 -7.07 -7.98 11.69
N ASP A 153 -7.09 -6.76 12.25
CA ASP A 153 -6.48 -6.41 13.55
C ASP A 153 -4.98 -6.70 13.59
N CYS A 154 -4.29 -6.48 12.46
CA CYS A 154 -2.83 -6.56 12.43
C CYS A 154 -2.19 -5.33 13.07
N THR A 155 -1.09 -5.56 13.76
CA THR A 155 -0.12 -4.54 14.17
C THR A 155 0.92 -4.39 13.07
N LEU A 156 1.11 -3.18 12.57
CA LEU A 156 2.04 -2.88 11.49
C LEU A 156 3.17 -1.99 12.00
N TYR A 157 4.40 -2.38 11.68
CA TYR A 157 5.60 -1.62 12.00
C TYR A 157 6.19 -1.01 10.74
N TYR A 158 6.23 0.31 10.66
CA TYR A 158 6.78 1.03 9.51
C TYR A 158 8.21 1.50 9.76
N ALA A 159 9.09 1.29 8.78
CA ALA A 159 10.41 1.90 8.72
C ALA A 159 10.65 2.54 7.35
N GLY A 160 10.86 3.85 7.36
CA GLY A 160 11.31 4.65 6.22
C GLY A 160 12.69 5.25 6.47
N ASP A 161 13.24 5.89 5.45
CA ASP A 161 14.48 6.65 5.60
C ASP A 161 14.23 7.89 6.49
N PHE A 162 15.24 8.31 7.25
CA PHE A 162 15.13 9.43 8.19
C PHE A 162 15.35 10.78 7.48
N ASP A 163 14.52 11.06 6.49
CA ASP A 163 14.50 12.28 5.69
C ASP A 163 13.08 12.89 5.66
N PRO A 164 12.88 14.09 5.08
CA PRO A 164 11.55 14.70 5.02
C PRO A 164 10.48 13.83 4.34
N GLU A 165 10.84 13.03 3.34
CA GLU A 165 9.91 12.19 2.59
C GLU A 165 9.49 10.98 3.41
N GLY A 166 10.44 10.26 4.00
CA GLY A 166 10.19 9.12 4.89
C GLY A 166 9.44 9.51 6.17
N LEU A 167 9.72 10.70 6.72
CA LEU A 167 8.94 11.25 7.84
C LEU A 167 7.51 11.60 7.43
N SER A 168 7.30 12.21 6.26
CA SER A 168 5.96 12.48 5.73
C SER A 168 5.18 11.20 5.51
N MET A 169 5.83 10.15 5.00
CA MET A 169 5.22 8.84 4.83
C MET A 169 4.84 8.18 6.17
N ALA A 170 5.73 8.22 7.16
CA ALA A 170 5.44 7.73 8.50
C ALA A 170 4.20 8.42 9.08
N GLU A 171 4.16 9.76 9.03
CA GLU A 171 3.05 10.57 9.50
C GLU A 171 1.74 10.19 8.82
N LYS A 172 1.72 10.05 7.49
CA LYS A 172 0.53 9.65 6.73
C LYS A 172 -0.05 8.32 7.21
N LEU A 173 0.80 7.31 7.45
CA LEU A 173 0.33 6.02 7.96
C LEU A 173 -0.20 6.11 9.39
N LEU A 174 0.52 6.82 10.26
CA LEU A 174 0.13 7.04 11.65
C LEU A 174 -1.21 7.77 11.75
N GLN A 175 -1.44 8.77 10.92
CA GLN A 175 -2.72 9.48 10.86
C GLN A 175 -3.84 8.59 10.32
N ARG A 176 -3.55 7.73 9.33
CA ARG A 176 -4.53 6.82 8.73
C ARG A 176 -5.02 5.75 9.71
N HIS A 177 -4.09 5.12 10.45
CA HIS A 177 -4.39 3.99 11.34
C HIS A 177 -3.61 4.11 12.67
N PRO A 178 -3.99 5.06 13.54
CA PRO A 178 -3.20 5.43 14.73
C PRO A 178 -3.06 4.32 15.78
N ASN A 179 -3.99 3.37 15.81
CA ASN A 179 -3.99 2.29 16.79
C ASN A 179 -3.20 1.05 16.34
N ASN A 180 -2.98 0.90 15.03
CA ASN A 180 -2.43 -0.30 14.43
C ASN A 180 -1.02 -0.10 13.88
N ILE A 181 -0.67 1.13 13.50
CA ILE A 181 0.62 1.45 12.89
C ILE A 181 1.55 2.10 13.91
N HIS A 182 2.78 1.60 13.97
CA HIS A 182 3.82 2.12 14.84
C HIS A 182 5.12 2.35 14.07
N PRO A 183 5.84 3.46 14.34
CA PRO A 183 7.17 3.66 13.79
C PRO A 183 8.12 2.61 14.37
N TRP A 184 9.00 2.09 13.53
CA TRP A 184 10.02 1.12 13.92
C TRP A 184 11.40 1.73 13.75
N LYS A 185 12.07 1.95 14.90
CA LYS A 185 13.41 2.56 14.97
C LYS A 185 13.52 3.95 14.35
N MET A 186 12.39 4.66 14.23
CA MET A 186 12.35 6.06 13.79
C MET A 186 12.24 7.01 15.00
N ASP A 187 13.04 6.76 16.03
CA ASP A 187 13.11 7.59 17.24
C ASP A 187 14.52 8.17 17.42
N VAL A 188 14.63 9.20 18.27
CA VAL A 188 15.88 9.93 18.53
C VAL A 188 16.99 9.00 19.03
N ALA A 189 16.66 8.01 19.86
CA ALA A 189 17.66 7.10 20.42
C ALA A 189 18.26 6.20 19.34
N HIS A 190 17.44 5.71 18.41
CA HIS A 190 17.91 4.92 17.26
C HIS A 190 18.72 5.77 16.27
N TYR A 191 18.31 7.02 16.03
CA TYR A 191 19.06 7.95 15.19
C TYR A 191 20.48 8.20 15.74
N GLN A 192 20.59 8.56 17.02
CA GLN A 192 21.88 8.80 17.69
C GLN A 192 22.78 7.55 17.68
N LYS A 193 22.18 6.37 17.85
CA LYS A 193 22.92 5.11 17.78
C LYS A 193 23.49 4.86 16.39
N ALA A 194 22.71 5.14 15.34
CA ALA A 194 23.17 4.99 13.96
C ALA A 194 24.36 5.92 13.67
N GLU A 195 24.32 7.19 14.10
CA GLU A 195 25.46 8.12 13.97
C GLU A 195 26.70 7.58 14.69
N ALA A 196 26.56 7.12 15.93
CA ALA A 196 27.67 6.59 16.73
C ALA A 196 28.31 5.32 16.13
N ASP A 197 27.56 4.55 15.33
CA ASP A 197 28.09 3.37 14.65
C ASP A 197 28.75 3.73 13.30
N ILE A 198 28.32 4.81 12.63
CA ILE A 198 28.99 5.39 11.47
C ILE A 198 30.38 5.93 11.86
N GLU A 199 30.48 6.65 12.99
CA GLU A 199 31.76 7.19 13.49
C GLU A 199 32.79 6.10 13.85
N LYS A 200 32.34 4.88 14.15
CA LYS A 200 33.23 3.75 14.50
C LYS A 200 33.73 2.96 13.30
N GLN A 201 33.17 3.16 12.11
CA GLN A 201 33.70 2.54 10.90
C GLN A 201 34.90 3.35 10.40
N PRO A 202 36.11 2.75 10.28
CA PRO A 202 37.25 3.47 9.74
C PRO A 202 36.91 3.94 8.32
N LYS A 203 37.19 5.21 8.04
CA LYS A 203 37.17 5.74 6.68
C LYS A 203 38.36 5.12 5.94
N ASP A 204 38.08 4.19 5.03
CA ASP A 204 39.05 3.69 4.06
C ASP A 204 39.55 4.82 3.12
#